data_AF-A0A6L3W0X0-F1
#
_entry.id   AF-A0A6L3W0X0-F1
#
_cell.length_a   1.000
_cell.length_b   1.000
_cell.length_c   1.000
_cell.angle_alpha   90.00
_cell.angle_beta   90.00
_cell.angle_gamma   90.00
#
_symmetry.space_group_name_H-M   'P 1'
#
loop_
_entity.id
_entity.type
_entity.pdbx_description
1 polymer ?
#
loop_
_entity_poly.entity_id
_entity_poly.type
_entity_poly.pdbx_seq_one_letter_code
_entity_poly.pdbx_strand_id
1 'polypeptide(L)'
;MPHTEPTPIGAPDLAGVRRLGDNLAVLETVEGETVVCVHCGTRIGPLSGGAFFAALARRDARPTEAGPHIWHDPSEYVDAVVVFWQLFCPGCLTAVHSRVVPVDRPLPNDDYRNWL
;
A
#
# COMPACT_ATOMS: atom_id res chain seq x y z
N MET A 1 -23.28 4.72 22.67
CA MET A 1 -22.04 3.96 22.51
C MET A 1 -20.97 4.70 23.29
N PRO A 2 -20.38 4.15 24.37
CA PRO A 2 -19.24 4.81 24.98
C PRO A 2 -18.14 4.94 23.91
N HIS A 3 -17.52 6.11 23.82
CA HIS A 3 -16.38 6.34 22.95
C HIS A 3 -15.21 5.53 23.50
N THR A 4 -14.97 4.34 22.95
CA THR A 4 -13.71 3.63 23.17
C THR A 4 -12.66 4.39 22.39
N GLU A 5 -11.82 5.13 23.11
CA GLU A 5 -10.66 5.79 22.53
C GLU A 5 -9.70 4.70 22.01
N PRO A 6 -9.29 4.75 20.74
CA PRO A 6 -8.41 3.73 20.20
C PRO A 6 -7.04 3.82 20.89
N THR A 7 -6.50 2.68 21.31
CA THR A 7 -5.14 2.60 21.84
C THR A 7 -4.15 3.13 20.80
N PRO A 8 -3.22 4.01 21.17
CA PRO A 8 -2.19 4.49 20.26
C PRO A 8 -1.38 3.34 19.67
N ILE A 9 -1.04 3.46 18.38
CA ILE A 9 -0.12 2.54 17.72
C ILE A 9 1.28 2.74 18.33
N GLY A 10 1.86 1.66 18.85
CA GLY A 10 3.23 1.68 19.37
C GLY A 10 4.28 1.72 18.26
N ALA A 11 5.49 2.15 18.60
CA ALA A 11 6.62 2.11 17.67
C ALA A 11 7.08 0.65 17.48
N PRO A 12 7.04 0.10 16.26
CA PRO A 12 7.52 -1.25 16.02
C PRO A 12 9.05 -1.31 16.16
N ASP A 13 9.55 -2.44 16.65
CA ASP A 13 10.99 -2.74 16.55
C ASP A 13 11.33 -3.07 15.10
N LEU A 14 12.15 -2.22 14.49
CA LEU A 14 12.62 -2.34 13.11
C LEU A 14 14.09 -2.80 13.06
N ALA A 15 14.68 -3.24 14.17
CA ALA A 15 16.03 -3.79 14.15
C ALA A 15 16.06 -5.04 13.24
N GLY A 16 16.97 -5.03 12.27
CA GLY A 16 17.18 -6.18 11.37
C GLY A 16 16.16 -6.33 10.23
N VAL A 17 15.22 -5.39 10.04
CA VAL A 17 14.33 -5.41 8.87
C VAL A 17 14.98 -4.74 7.66
N ARG A 18 14.74 -5.27 6.46
CA ARG A 18 15.21 -4.69 5.19
C ARG A 18 14.12 -3.80 4.60
N ARG A 19 14.35 -2.49 4.45
CA ARG A 19 13.36 -1.55 3.90
C ARG A 19 13.05 -1.88 2.43
N LEU A 20 11.76 -1.92 2.08
CA LEU A 20 11.28 -1.96 0.69
C LEU A 20 10.96 -0.56 0.15
N GLY A 21 10.75 0.40 1.05
CA GLY A 21 10.44 1.78 0.76
C GLY A 21 10.17 2.54 2.06
N ASP A 22 9.38 3.61 1.96
CA ASP A 22 9.13 4.48 3.12
C ASP A 22 8.18 3.90 4.14
N ASN A 23 7.26 3.03 3.70
CA ASN A 23 6.15 2.54 4.51
C ASN A 23 6.21 1.03 4.79
N LEU A 24 7.05 0.30 4.07
CA LEU A 24 7.14 -1.16 4.11
C LEU A 24 8.57 -1.64 4.29
N ALA A 25 8.74 -2.75 5.00
CA ALA A 25 10.00 -3.46 5.15
C ALA A 25 9.77 -4.98 5.08
N VAL A 26 10.85 -5.74 4.93
CA VAL A 26 10.90 -7.20 4.97
C VAL A 26 11.50 -7.63 6.29
N LEU A 27 10.81 -8.56 6.94
CA LEU A 27 11.29 -9.32 8.08
C LEU A 27 11.60 -10.74 7.62
N GLU A 28 12.83 -11.20 7.88
CA GLU A 28 13.18 -12.61 7.73
C GLU A 28 12.53 -13.43 8.84
N THR A 29 11.89 -14.53 8.46
CA THR A 29 11.26 -15.48 9.39
C THR A 29 11.67 -16.91 9.03
N VAL A 30 11.41 -17.86 9.92
CA VAL A 30 11.65 -19.29 9.65
C VAL A 30 10.84 -19.84 8.47
N GLU A 31 9.73 -19.18 8.11
CA GLU A 31 8.84 -19.52 7.00
C GLU A 31 9.19 -18.76 5.70
N GLY A 32 10.21 -17.90 5.75
CA GLY A 32 10.63 -17.04 4.64
C GLY A 32 10.41 -15.55 4.93
N GLU A 33 10.42 -14.74 3.88
CA GLU A 33 10.35 -13.28 3.99
C GLU A 33 8.91 -12.77 4.07
N THR A 34 8.62 -11.99 5.12
CA THR A 34 7.30 -11.37 5.36
C THR A 34 7.40 -9.85 5.26
N VAL A 35 6.48 -9.23 4.54
CA VAL A 35 6.34 -7.78 4.45
C VAL A 35 5.62 -7.25 5.69
N VAL A 36 6.20 -6.23 6.29
CA VAL A 36 5.71 -5.57 7.50
C VAL A 36 5.55 -4.06 7.28
N CYS A 37 4.58 -3.46 7.95
CA CYS A 37 4.45 -2.01 7.99
C CYS A 37 5.46 -1.39 8.96
N VAL A 38 6.21 -0.39 8.50
CA VAL A 38 7.23 0.27 9.35
C VAL A 38 6.62 1.20 10.39
N HIS A 39 5.34 1.56 10.24
CA HIS A 39 4.66 2.50 11.14
C HIS A 39 4.01 1.81 12.33
N CYS A 40 3.48 0.60 12.14
CA CYS A 40 2.71 -0.11 13.17
C CYS A 40 3.15 -1.57 13.39
N GLY A 41 4.11 -2.08 12.62
CA GLY A 41 4.62 -3.44 12.73
C GLY A 41 3.68 -4.53 12.20
N THR A 42 2.52 -4.18 11.63
CA THR A 42 1.59 -5.17 11.08
C THR A 42 2.28 -6.02 10.02
N ARG A 43 2.24 -7.35 10.20
CA ARG A 43 2.64 -8.34 9.20
C ARG A 43 1.54 -8.42 8.15
N ILE A 44 1.85 -7.98 6.93
CA ILE A 44 0.87 -7.86 5.84
C ILE A 44 0.78 -9.18 5.07
N GLY A 45 1.92 -9.82 4.81
CA GLY A 45 1.96 -11.11 4.15
C GLY A 45 3.31 -11.43 3.51
N PRO A 46 3.43 -12.60 2.84
CA PRO A 46 4.67 -13.04 2.22
C PRO A 46 5.17 -12.07 1.12
N LEU A 47 6.49 -11.88 1.03
CA LEU A 47 7.11 -11.14 -0.07
C LEU A 47 7.04 -11.93 -1.39
N SER A 48 7.19 -13.25 -1.31
CA SER A 48 7.19 -14.15 -2.47
C SER A 48 5.95 -13.92 -3.35
N GLY A 49 6.18 -13.68 -4.64
CA GLY A 49 5.12 -13.44 -5.62
C GLY A 49 4.26 -12.19 -5.37
N GLY A 50 4.67 -11.29 -4.48
CA GLY A 50 3.91 -10.08 -4.15
C GLY A 50 2.58 -10.36 -3.41
N ALA A 51 2.44 -11.52 -2.77
CA ALA A 51 1.18 -11.95 -2.16
C ALA A 51 0.61 -10.95 -1.13
N PHE A 52 1.47 -10.19 -0.45
CA PHE A 52 1.07 -9.17 0.53
C PHE A 52 0.12 -8.09 -0.02
N PHE A 53 0.15 -7.79 -1.33
CA PHE A 53 -0.74 -6.78 -1.92
C PHE A 53 -2.23 -7.13 -1.78
N ALA A 54 -2.57 -8.42 -1.80
CA ALA A 54 -3.95 -8.88 -1.65
C ALA A 54 -4.52 -8.63 -0.24
N ALA A 55 -3.64 -8.43 0.75
CA ALA A 55 -4.03 -8.13 2.13
C ALA A 55 -4.15 -6.63 2.43
N LEU A 56 -3.81 -5.77 1.48
CA LEU A 56 -3.91 -4.31 1.65
C LEU A 56 -5.34 -3.84 1.40
N ALA A 57 -5.80 -2.90 2.22
CA ALA A 57 -7.09 -2.25 1.97
C ALA A 57 -6.97 -1.34 0.74
N ARG A 58 -7.96 -1.40 -0.16
CA ARG A 58 -8.01 -0.61 -1.40
C ARG A 58 -9.07 0.50 -1.31
N ARG A 59 -8.71 1.70 -1.76
CA ARG A 59 -9.64 2.80 -2.04
C ARG A 59 -9.42 3.31 -3.44
N ASP A 60 -10.50 3.42 -4.19
CA ASP A 60 -10.52 4.08 -5.50
C ASP A 60 -11.25 5.41 -5.36
N ALA A 61 -10.70 6.44 -5.99
CA ALA A 61 -11.15 7.81 -5.91
C ALA A 61 -10.98 8.50 -7.27
N ARG A 62 -11.49 9.72 -7.41
CA ARG A 62 -11.26 10.51 -8.63
C ARG A 62 -9.79 10.93 -8.72
N PRO A 63 -9.20 11.02 -9.92
CA PRO A 63 -7.83 11.53 -10.09
C PRO A 63 -7.57 12.88 -9.42
N THR A 64 -8.56 13.77 -9.40
CA THR A 64 -8.49 15.07 -8.72
C THR A 64 -8.31 15.00 -7.21
N GLU A 65 -8.59 13.85 -6.59
CA GLU A 65 -8.36 13.64 -5.15
C GLU A 65 -6.91 13.27 -4.82
N ALA A 66 -6.07 13.00 -5.83
CA ALA A 66 -4.65 12.72 -5.64
C ALA A 66 -3.82 13.97 -5.28
N GLY A 67 -4.35 15.16 -5.54
CA GLY A 67 -3.74 16.42 -5.13
C GLY A 67 -3.91 17.55 -6.17
N PRO A 68 -3.54 18.79 -5.80
CA PRO A 68 -3.78 19.99 -6.62
C PRO A 68 -3.00 20.02 -7.94
N HIS A 69 -1.98 19.17 -8.08
CA HIS A 69 -1.14 19.09 -9.28
C HIS A 69 -1.57 18.00 -10.27
N ILE A 70 -2.65 17.27 -9.97
CA ILE A 70 -3.21 16.27 -10.88
C ILE A 70 -4.30 16.92 -11.71
N TRP A 71 -4.16 16.83 -13.04
CA TRP A 71 -5.08 17.44 -13.99
C TRP A 71 -6.50 16.88 -13.85
N HIS A 72 -7.49 17.70 -14.18
CA HIS A 72 -8.87 17.50 -13.72
C HIS A 72 -9.63 16.39 -14.46
N ASP A 73 -9.47 16.28 -15.78
CA ASP A 73 -10.17 15.26 -16.56
C ASP A 73 -9.21 14.44 -17.43
N PRO A 74 -8.96 13.16 -17.07
CA PRO A 74 -8.14 12.26 -17.89
C PRO A 74 -8.74 11.98 -19.27
N SER A 75 -10.06 12.10 -19.45
CA SER A 75 -10.72 11.77 -20.71
C SER A 75 -10.35 12.71 -21.86
N GLU A 76 -9.74 13.86 -21.56
CA GLU A 76 -9.16 14.76 -22.56
C GLU A 76 -7.90 14.19 -23.24
N TYR A 77 -7.26 13.17 -22.65
CA TYR A 77 -5.96 12.66 -23.12
C TYR A 77 -5.94 11.14 -23.34
N VAL A 78 -6.80 10.40 -22.65
CA VAL A 78 -6.85 8.94 -22.73
C VAL A 78 -8.28 8.43 -22.79
N ASP A 79 -8.50 7.37 -23.57
CA ASP A 79 -9.83 6.73 -23.69
C ASP A 79 -10.18 5.86 -22.47
N ALA A 80 -9.17 5.47 -21.69
CA ALA A 80 -9.35 4.59 -20.53
C ALA A 80 -9.99 5.34 -19.35
N VAL A 81 -10.85 4.66 -18.59
CA VAL A 81 -11.37 5.18 -17.32
C VAL A 81 -10.25 5.14 -16.28
N VAL A 82 -9.79 6.32 -15.85
CA VAL A 82 -8.67 6.46 -14.91
C VAL A 82 -9.17 6.78 -13.50
N VAL A 83 -8.58 6.12 -12.50
CA VAL A 83 -8.86 6.32 -11.07
C VAL A 83 -7.60 6.71 -10.31
N PHE A 84 -7.76 7.42 -9.20
CA PHE A 84 -6.76 7.49 -8.15
C PHE A 84 -6.94 6.31 -7.20
N TRP A 85 -5.98 5.40 -7.22
CA TRP A 85 -6.01 4.18 -6.43
C TRP A 85 -4.96 4.23 -5.33
N GLN A 86 -5.41 3.96 -4.11
CA GLN A 86 -4.56 3.85 -2.94
C GLN A 86 -4.70 2.48 -2.28
N LEU A 87 -3.57 1.96 -1.82
CA LEU A 87 -3.48 0.79 -0.96
C LEU A 87 -2.96 1.19 0.42
N PHE A 88 -3.59 0.64 1.45
CA PHE A 88 -3.32 1.00 2.83
C PHE A 88 -2.94 -0.21 3.67
N CYS A 89 -2.05 0.02 4.63
CA CYS A 89 -1.77 -0.94 5.69
C CYS A 89 -3.08 -1.27 6.43
N PRO A 90 -3.45 -2.56 6.61
CA PRO A 90 -4.69 -2.93 7.30
C PRO A 90 -4.65 -2.64 8.81
N GLY A 91 -3.45 -2.41 9.38
CA GLY A 91 -3.31 -2.10 10.80
C GLY A 91 -3.48 -0.62 11.12
N CYS A 92 -2.82 0.27 10.38
CA CYS A 92 -2.76 1.71 10.69
C CYS A 92 -3.36 2.61 9.62
N LEU A 93 -3.82 2.06 8.50
CA LEU A 93 -4.32 2.80 7.33
C LEU A 93 -3.30 3.79 6.74
N THR A 94 -2.00 3.63 7.01
CA THR A 94 -0.97 4.35 6.26
C THR A 94 -1.08 3.96 4.79
N ALA A 95 -1.15 4.94 3.89
CA ALA A 95 -1.08 4.70 2.45
C ALA A 95 0.32 4.18 2.10
N VAL A 96 0.41 2.93 1.67
CA VAL A 96 1.68 2.28 1.32
C VAL A 96 1.99 2.36 -0.16
N HIS A 97 0.96 2.58 -0.99
CA HIS A 97 1.08 2.68 -2.43
C HIS A 97 -0.07 3.53 -2.98
N SER A 98 0.25 4.46 -3.89
CA SER A 98 -0.72 5.37 -4.50
C SER A 98 -0.40 5.51 -5.98
N ARG A 99 -1.39 5.37 -6.88
CA ARG A 99 -1.20 5.54 -8.33
C ARG A 99 -2.45 6.13 -8.98
N VAL A 100 -2.24 6.84 -10.08
CA VAL A 100 -3.29 7.20 -11.05
C VAL A 100 -3.19 6.21 -12.20
N VAL A 101 -4.19 5.33 -12.37
CA VAL A 101 -4.15 4.20 -13.32
C VAL A 101 -5.50 3.95 -13.96
N PRO A 102 -5.55 3.24 -15.11
CA PRO A 102 -6.80 2.64 -15.60
C PRO A 102 -7.46 1.76 -14.52
N VAL A 103 -8.79 1.80 -14.46
CA VAL A 103 -9.59 1.10 -13.43
C VAL A 103 -9.40 -0.43 -13.46
N ASP A 104 -9.10 -0.99 -14.63
CA ASP A 104 -8.88 -2.41 -14.90
C ASP A 104 -7.41 -2.84 -14.73
N ARG A 105 -6.53 -1.94 -14.28
CA ARG A 105 -5.13 -2.25 -14.02
C ARG A 105 -5.02 -3.35 -12.94
N PRO A 106 -4.30 -4.47 -13.21
CA PRO A 106 -4.05 -5.50 -12.21
C PRO A 106 -3.27 -4.98 -10.99
N LEU A 107 -3.33 -5.74 -9.88
CA LEU A 107 -2.49 -5.47 -8.71
C LEU A 107 -1.00 -5.49 -9.07
N PRO A 108 -0.13 -4.74 -8.38
CA PRO A 108 1.26 -4.57 -8.75
C PRO A 108 2.13 -5.80 -8.42
N ASN A 109 1.52 -6.95 -8.16
CA ASN A 109 2.21 -8.20 -7.82
C ASN A 109 3.29 -8.53 -8.86
N ASP A 110 3.02 -8.23 -10.13
CA ASP A 110 3.95 -8.45 -11.25
C ASP A 110 5.05 -7.38 -11.35
N ASP A 111 4.76 -6.13 -10.95
CA ASP A 111 5.70 -5.00 -11.05
C ASP A 111 6.87 -5.15 -10.03
N TYR A 112 6.63 -5.76 -8.86
CA TYR A 112 7.65 -5.91 -7.79
C TYR A 112 8.68 -7.01 -8.05
N ARG A 113 8.47 -7.90 -9.04
CA ARG A 113 9.47 -8.91 -9.45
C ARG A 113 10.71 -8.27 -10.09
N ASN A 114 10.58 -7.04 -10.60
CA ASN A 114 11.62 -6.35 -11.36
C ASN A 114 12.37 -5.28 -10.54
N TRP A 115 12.03 -5.10 -9.26
CA TRP A 115 12.66 -4.12 -8.36
C TRP A 115 13.59 -4.75 -7.31
N LEU A 116 13.80 -6.08 -7.40
CA LEU A 116 14.77 -6.87 -6.64
C LEU A 116 15.81 -7.43 -7.61
#